data_AF-A0A2M7CM29-F1
#
_entry.id   AF-A0A2M7CM29-F1
#
_cell.length_a   1.000
_cell.length_b   1.000
_cell.length_c   1.000
_cell.angle_alpha   90.00
_cell.angle_beta   90.00
_cell.angle_gamma   90.00
#
_symmetry.space_group_name_H-M   'P 1'
#
loop_
_entity.id
_entity.type
_entity.pdbx_description
1 polymer ?
#
loop_
_entity_poly.entity_id
_entity_poly.type
_entity_poly.pdbx_seq_one_letter_code
_entity_poly.pdbx_strand_id
1 'polypeptide(L)'
;MPISRGKPSRSRSKTVLPAKAKGKPGSRRASPRKQEPTRFAGPSWWTRLPAERKLDALGILLSVIGALILFSLFTVNRSPVIGKLIGFLAQIFGWGLYLLPIALVVFGLWLVFRRIEKLPPLTLERGVGSLLLFLWLLTALHASTVSLEFSLQAADDGFGGGHLGSFFHRNLWKLLGAGGGVVTLLAWFIIAVTMTFDISVRDLAGFFAPLFARLRTWITRRAGPGAAAPAPGESAANGFIPLTPPQAQPAIKPAQPGVPSMPATRPGETVIHWQLPAVTDILDEGAAPSINEDFIQKRARLIEETLASFSAPAQVVEISRGPTITQFGVEPLFVETRNGRTRVRVSKIASLADDLALALSAQRIRIQAPV
;
A
#
# COMPACT_ATOMS: atom_id res chain seq x y z
N MET A 1 64.46 70.00 -14.06
CA MET A 1 64.31 71.47 -13.92
C MET A 1 63.41 71.76 -12.73
N PRO A 2 63.66 72.78 -11.87
CA PRO A 2 64.90 72.89 -11.09
C PRO A 2 64.66 73.28 -9.60
N ILE A 3 65.71 73.07 -8.76
CA ILE A 3 66.15 73.90 -7.59
C ILE A 3 65.24 73.86 -6.33
N SER A 4 65.71 73.72 -5.08
CA SER A 4 66.91 74.26 -4.43
C SER A 4 67.35 73.47 -3.19
N ARG A 5 68.65 73.54 -2.90
CA ARG A 5 69.35 73.00 -1.73
C ARG A 5 69.26 73.94 -0.52
N GLY A 6 69.40 73.35 0.68
CA GLY A 6 69.76 74.08 1.91
C GLY A 6 70.00 73.15 3.10
N LYS A 7 71.25 72.71 3.30
CA LYS A 7 71.84 72.34 4.62
C LYS A 7 72.46 73.63 5.23
N PRO A 8 73.01 73.70 6.48
CA PRO A 8 73.35 72.62 7.44
C PRO A 8 73.13 72.96 8.95
N SER A 9 73.51 71.98 9.80
CA SER A 9 74.23 72.15 11.09
C SER A 9 73.49 72.80 12.29
N ARG A 10 73.36 72.06 13.41
CA ARG A 10 74.32 72.09 14.55
C ARG A 10 73.86 71.20 15.72
N SER A 11 74.85 70.63 16.40
CA SER A 11 74.78 69.81 17.60
C SER A 11 74.23 70.55 18.83
N ARG A 12 73.54 69.83 19.72
CA ARG A 12 73.71 70.02 21.18
C ARG A 12 73.27 68.77 21.96
N SER A 13 74.23 68.23 22.68
CA SER A 13 74.17 67.16 23.67
C SER A 13 73.36 67.54 24.91
N LYS A 14 72.59 66.59 25.46
CA LYS A 14 72.35 66.50 26.90
C LYS A 14 72.40 65.03 27.34
N THR A 15 73.45 64.75 28.10
CA THR A 15 73.65 63.54 28.91
C THR A 15 73.03 63.76 30.30
N VAL A 16 72.66 62.64 30.93
CA VAL A 16 72.65 62.33 32.38
C VAL A 16 71.25 61.93 32.92
N LEU A 17 71.17 60.62 33.19
CA LEU A 17 70.22 59.79 33.97
C LEU A 17 70.31 60.12 35.49
N PRO A 18 69.60 59.46 36.45
CA PRO A 18 68.59 58.38 36.39
C PRO A 18 67.35 58.57 37.32
N ALA A 19 66.48 57.55 37.28
CA ALA A 19 65.64 57.03 38.37
C ALA A 19 64.40 57.82 38.86
N LYS A 20 63.22 57.29 38.52
CA LYS A 20 62.25 56.87 39.55
C LYS A 20 61.25 55.87 38.98
N ALA A 21 61.23 54.67 39.56
CA ALA A 21 60.23 53.65 39.33
C ALA A 21 58.82 54.20 39.61
N LYS A 22 57.90 54.02 38.66
CA LYS A 22 56.47 54.27 38.86
C LYS A 22 55.67 53.05 38.45
N GLY A 23 55.13 52.40 39.48
CA GLY A 23 53.75 51.90 39.58
C GLY A 23 53.22 50.99 38.48
N LYS A 24 53.01 49.71 38.84
CA LYS A 24 52.13 48.76 38.14
C LYS A 24 50.80 49.41 37.72
N PRO A 25 50.33 49.25 36.47
CA PRO A 25 48.99 49.67 36.10
C PRO A 25 47.97 48.72 36.75
N GLY A 26 47.11 49.28 37.58
CA GLY A 26 46.03 48.56 38.25
C GLY A 26 45.06 47.93 37.26
N SER A 27 44.71 46.67 37.52
CA SER A 27 43.70 45.92 36.79
C SER A 27 42.35 46.64 36.84
N ARG A 28 41.93 47.26 35.73
CA ARG A 28 40.53 47.65 35.54
C ARG A 28 39.70 46.37 35.45
N ARG A 29 39.00 46.07 36.54
CA ARG A 29 37.95 45.04 36.61
C ARG A 29 36.92 45.34 35.53
N ALA A 30 36.84 44.46 34.52
CA ALA A 30 35.77 44.51 33.54
C ALA A 30 34.43 44.26 34.27
N SER A 31 33.50 45.20 34.17
CA SER A 31 32.13 45.02 34.63
C SER A 31 31.53 43.80 33.90
N PRO A 32 30.86 42.87 34.61
CA PRO A 32 30.27 41.71 33.95
C PRO A 32 29.19 42.21 32.98
N ARG A 33 29.39 41.96 31.69
CA ARG A 33 28.39 42.20 30.65
C ARG A 33 27.18 41.35 31.02
N LYS A 34 26.10 42.01 31.43
CA LYS A 34 24.80 41.39 31.70
C LYS A 34 24.41 40.64 30.42
N GLN A 35 24.55 39.33 30.41
CA GLN A 35 24.03 38.49 29.35
C GLN A 35 22.52 38.63 29.42
N GLU A 36 21.91 39.25 28.40
CA GLU A 36 20.47 39.13 28.22
C GLU A 36 20.14 37.64 28.15
N PRO A 37 19.15 37.15 28.91
CA PRO A 37 18.77 35.75 28.84
C PRO A 37 18.34 35.48 27.41
N THR A 38 19.14 34.67 26.69
CA THR A 38 18.69 34.01 25.47
C THR A 38 17.40 33.30 25.83
N ARG A 39 16.28 33.83 25.36
CA ARG A 39 14.98 33.16 25.46
C ARG A 39 15.11 31.87 24.67
N PHE A 40 15.49 30.79 25.34
CA PHE A 40 15.30 29.45 24.81
C PHE A 40 13.80 29.35 24.53
N ALA A 41 13.43 29.38 23.25
CA ALA A 41 12.06 29.11 22.85
C ALA A 41 11.73 27.74 23.44
N GLY A 42 10.84 27.72 24.44
CA GLY A 42 10.43 26.48 25.07
C GLY A 42 9.92 25.50 24.01
N PRO A 43 10.02 24.19 24.25
CA PRO A 43 9.55 23.18 23.30
C PRO A 43 8.12 23.53 22.85
N SER A 44 7.95 23.64 21.52
CA SER A 44 6.69 24.07 20.92
C SER A 44 5.55 23.18 21.39
N TRP A 45 4.32 23.71 21.42
CA TRP A 45 3.14 22.94 21.82
C TRP A 45 3.01 21.61 21.04
N TRP A 46 3.50 21.56 19.80
CA TRP A 46 3.54 20.37 18.95
C TRP A 46 4.47 19.27 19.47
N THR A 47 5.62 19.61 20.05
CA THR A 47 6.55 18.59 20.56
C THR A 47 6.03 17.90 21.82
N ARG A 48 5.08 18.53 22.54
CA ARG A 48 4.43 17.98 23.73
C ARG A 48 3.29 17.01 23.44
N LEU A 49 2.81 16.93 22.20
CA LEU A 49 1.70 16.04 21.83
C LEU A 49 2.18 14.59 21.65
N PRO A 50 1.42 13.59 22.17
CA PRO A 50 1.65 12.19 21.86
C PRO A 50 1.63 11.95 20.34
N ALA A 51 2.46 11.03 19.84
CA ALA A 51 2.56 10.70 18.42
C ALA A 51 1.18 10.39 17.80
N GLU A 52 0.30 9.78 18.58
CA GLU A 52 -1.05 9.42 18.14
C GLU A 52 -1.93 10.65 17.85
N ARG A 53 -1.89 11.68 18.72
CA ARG A 53 -2.67 12.92 18.52
C ARG A 53 -2.16 13.71 17.32
N LYS A 54 -0.87 13.58 16.99
CA LYS A 54 -0.29 14.20 15.79
C LYS A 54 -0.88 13.59 14.51
N LEU A 55 -1.06 12.27 14.47
CA LEU A 55 -1.68 11.58 13.34
C LEU A 55 -3.17 11.88 13.22
N ASP A 56 -3.89 12.01 14.34
CA ASP A 56 -5.30 12.40 14.33
C ASP A 56 -5.47 13.84 13.81
N ALA A 57 -4.63 14.76 14.28
CA ALA A 57 -4.59 16.14 13.78
C ALA A 57 -4.23 16.21 12.29
N LEU A 58 -3.27 15.39 11.83
CA LEU A 58 -2.91 15.28 10.42
C LEU A 58 -4.08 14.76 9.58
N GLY A 59 -4.79 13.73 10.06
CA GLY A 59 -5.96 13.18 9.37
C GLY A 59 -7.11 14.17 9.23
N ILE A 60 -7.41 14.94 10.29
CA ILE A 60 -8.39 16.02 10.25
C ILE A 60 -7.95 17.09 9.26
N LEU A 61 -6.69 17.51 9.32
CA LEU A 61 -6.13 18.52 8.40
C LEU A 61 -6.26 18.08 6.94
N LEU A 62 -5.85 16.85 6.62
CA LEU A 62 -5.97 16.28 5.27
C LEU A 62 -7.42 16.21 4.80
N SER A 63 -8.34 15.80 5.68
CA SER A 63 -9.78 15.74 5.37
C SER A 63 -10.36 17.11 5.09
N VAL A 64 -10.02 18.11 5.92
CA VAL A 64 -10.47 19.50 5.74
C VAL A 64 -9.90 20.08 4.46
N ILE A 65 -8.61 19.90 4.17
CA ILE A 65 -8.00 20.36 2.93
C ILE A 65 -8.68 19.70 1.72
N GLY A 66 -8.90 18.39 1.76
CA GLY A 66 -9.60 17.66 0.70
C GLY A 66 -11.03 18.17 0.48
N ALA A 67 -11.79 18.38 1.56
CA ALA A 67 -13.14 18.93 1.49
C ALA A 67 -13.17 20.38 0.96
N LEU A 68 -12.20 21.21 1.34
CA LEU A 68 -12.07 22.58 0.84
C LEU A 68 -11.74 22.59 -0.66
N ILE A 69 -10.82 21.75 -1.12
CA ILE A 69 -10.52 21.59 -2.56
C ILE A 69 -11.77 21.12 -3.29
N LEU A 70 -12.46 20.11 -2.77
CA LEU A 70 -13.69 19.57 -3.38
C LEU A 70 -14.76 20.66 -3.51
N PHE A 71 -15.08 21.36 -2.42
CA PHE A 71 -16.05 22.44 -2.41
C PHE A 71 -15.66 23.56 -3.37
N SER A 72 -14.37 23.87 -3.43
CA SER A 72 -13.82 24.85 -4.35
C SER A 72 -13.91 24.44 -5.82
N LEU A 73 -13.96 23.14 -6.13
CA LEU A 73 -14.16 22.62 -7.49
C LEU A 73 -15.62 22.69 -7.95
N PHE A 74 -16.59 22.71 -7.04
CA PHE A 74 -18.03 22.82 -7.37
C PHE A 74 -18.55 24.26 -7.30
N THR A 75 -17.79 25.17 -6.70
CA THR A 75 -18.19 26.58 -6.61
C THR A 75 -18.15 27.24 -7.99
N VAL A 76 -19.26 27.86 -8.40
CA VAL A 76 -19.40 28.59 -9.66
C VAL A 76 -18.66 29.94 -9.61
N ASN A 77 -18.83 30.70 -8.53
CA ASN A 77 -18.20 32.01 -8.35
C ASN A 77 -16.91 31.91 -7.53
N ARG A 78 -15.79 31.61 -8.21
CA ARG A 78 -14.48 31.48 -7.56
C ARG A 78 -13.75 32.83 -7.52
N SER A 79 -13.09 33.12 -6.41
CA SER A 79 -12.13 34.25 -6.35
C SER A 79 -10.96 34.00 -7.32
N PRO A 80 -10.36 35.04 -7.93
CA PRO A 80 -9.19 34.91 -8.80
C PRO A 80 -8.02 34.15 -8.16
N VAL A 81 -7.84 34.29 -6.84
CA VAL A 81 -6.79 33.58 -6.09
C VAL A 81 -7.06 32.07 -6.09
N ILE A 82 -8.31 31.69 -5.82
CA ILE A 82 -8.76 30.30 -5.83
C ILE A 82 -8.66 29.73 -7.24
N GLY A 83 -9.04 30.49 -8.27
CA GLY A 83 -8.90 30.09 -9.67
C GLY A 83 -7.44 29.78 -10.04
N LYS A 84 -6.49 30.64 -9.65
CA LYS A 84 -5.05 30.40 -9.87
C LYS A 84 -4.54 29.18 -9.13
N LEU A 85 -4.96 28.98 -7.88
CA LEU A 85 -4.59 27.80 -7.09
C LEU A 85 -5.09 26.51 -7.75
N ILE A 86 -6.34 26.49 -8.20
CA ILE A 86 -6.93 25.34 -8.90
C ILE A 86 -6.22 25.10 -10.23
N GLY A 87 -5.93 26.15 -10.99
CA GLY A 87 -5.15 26.05 -12.23
C GLY A 87 -3.77 25.44 -12.00
N PHE A 88 -3.06 25.91 -10.97
CA PHE A 88 -1.77 25.34 -10.56
C PHE A 88 -1.87 23.87 -10.14
N LEU A 89 -2.89 23.52 -9.35
CA LEU A 89 -3.15 22.12 -8.99
C LEU A 89 -3.51 21.27 -10.22
N ALA A 90 -4.27 21.82 -11.17
CA ALA A 90 -4.60 21.14 -12.43
C ALA A 90 -3.36 20.90 -13.30
N GLN A 91 -2.40 21.83 -13.34
CA GLN A 91 -1.12 21.58 -14.02
C GLN A 91 -0.33 20.44 -13.37
N ILE A 92 -0.31 20.37 -12.04
CA ILE A 92 0.41 19.30 -11.34
C ILE A 92 -0.28 17.94 -11.51
N PHE A 93 -1.59 17.87 -11.29
CA PHE A 93 -2.35 16.63 -11.14
C PHE A 93 -3.28 16.29 -12.32
N GLY A 94 -3.47 17.20 -13.25
CA GLY A 94 -4.41 17.05 -14.38
C GLY A 94 -5.85 16.87 -13.91
N TRP A 95 -6.58 15.97 -14.57
CA TRP A 95 -7.90 15.53 -14.10
C TRP A 95 -7.82 14.71 -12.81
N GLY A 96 -6.62 14.30 -12.38
CA GLY A 96 -6.36 13.82 -11.03
C GLY A 96 -6.77 14.82 -9.94
N LEU A 97 -6.95 16.10 -10.28
CA LEU A 97 -7.54 17.12 -9.42
C LEU A 97 -8.94 16.75 -8.88
N TYR A 98 -9.74 15.96 -9.61
CA TYR A 98 -11.03 15.48 -9.12
C TYR A 98 -10.89 14.29 -8.15
N LEU A 99 -9.84 13.49 -8.34
CA LEU A 99 -9.53 12.31 -7.51
C LEU A 99 -8.82 12.69 -6.21
N LEU A 100 -7.92 13.67 -6.26
CA LEU A 100 -7.13 14.17 -5.13
C LEU A 100 -7.98 14.50 -3.89
N PRO A 101 -9.02 15.35 -3.94
CA PRO A 101 -9.80 15.70 -2.77
C PRO A 101 -10.52 14.49 -2.18
N ILE A 102 -11.02 13.59 -3.01
CA ILE A 102 -11.67 12.35 -2.57
C ILE A 102 -10.65 11.47 -1.84
N ALA A 103 -9.47 11.28 -2.42
CA ALA A 103 -8.39 10.51 -1.81
C ALA A 103 -7.94 11.12 -0.47
N LEU A 104 -7.79 12.45 -0.39
CA LEU A 104 -7.42 13.16 0.84
C LEU A 104 -8.47 13.02 1.94
N VAL A 105 -9.76 13.12 1.60
CA VAL A 105 -10.87 12.93 2.56
C VAL A 105 -10.91 11.49 3.03
N VAL A 106 -10.88 10.51 2.13
CA VAL A 106 -10.93 9.08 2.49
C VAL A 106 -9.73 8.72 3.36
N PHE A 107 -8.52 9.12 2.96
CA PHE A 107 -7.30 8.83 3.70
C PHE A 107 -7.25 9.56 5.05
N GLY A 108 -7.70 10.81 5.08
CA GLY A 108 -7.77 11.61 6.30
C GLY A 108 -8.78 11.07 7.31
N LEU A 109 -9.97 10.66 6.86
CA LEU A 109 -10.97 9.99 7.70
C LEU A 109 -10.47 8.62 8.18
N TRP A 110 -9.77 7.87 7.32
CA TRP A 110 -9.14 6.62 7.71
C TRP A 110 -8.07 6.84 8.80
N LEU A 111 -7.26 7.90 8.71
CA LEU A 111 -6.30 8.32 9.75
C LEU A 111 -6.96 8.60 11.10
N VAL A 112 -8.12 9.25 11.09
CA VAL A 112 -8.89 9.61 12.31
C VAL A 112 -9.60 8.40 12.91
N PHE A 113 -10.27 7.61 12.07
CA PHE A 113 -11.09 6.48 12.51
C PHE A 113 -10.31 5.20 12.76
N ARG A 114 -8.98 5.22 12.65
CA ARG A 114 -8.10 4.05 12.86
C ARG A 114 -8.25 3.34 14.20
N ARG A 115 -8.88 3.98 15.19
CA ARG A 115 -9.13 3.43 16.53
C ARG A 115 -10.45 2.67 16.65
N ILE A 116 -11.36 2.81 15.69
CA ILE A 116 -12.61 2.04 15.70
C ILE A 116 -12.22 0.61 15.32
N GLU A 117 -12.49 -0.35 16.20
CA GLU A 117 -12.05 -1.77 16.16
C GLU A 117 -12.36 -2.53 14.86
N LYS A 118 -13.08 -1.92 13.92
CA LYS A 118 -13.42 -2.49 12.61
C LYS A 118 -12.51 -2.06 11.46
N LEU A 119 -11.65 -1.05 11.65
CA LEU A 119 -10.78 -0.55 10.57
C LEU A 119 -9.36 -1.11 10.73
N PRO A 120 -8.76 -1.64 9.64
CA PRO A 120 -7.43 -2.22 9.72
C PRO A 120 -6.39 -1.11 10.03
N PRO A 121 -5.38 -1.40 10.86
CA PRO A 121 -4.47 -0.39 11.41
C PRO A 121 -3.69 0.32 10.31
N LEU A 122 -3.36 1.58 10.53
CA LEU A 122 -2.44 2.33 9.68
C LEU A 122 -1.03 1.90 9.97
N THR A 123 -0.47 1.16 9.02
CA THR A 123 0.96 0.91 8.96
C THR A 123 1.58 1.87 7.92
N LEU A 124 2.87 2.15 8.05
CA LEU A 124 3.57 3.05 7.13
C LEU A 124 3.46 2.53 5.68
N GLU A 125 3.49 1.21 5.52
CA GLU A 125 3.39 0.47 4.27
C GLU A 125 2.08 0.81 3.54
N ARG A 126 0.95 0.88 4.25
CA ARG A 126 -0.34 1.19 3.65
C ARG A 126 -0.48 2.66 3.26
N GLY A 127 0.16 3.55 4.02
CA GLY A 127 0.29 4.97 3.66
C GLY A 127 1.10 5.15 2.37
N VAL A 128 2.26 4.49 2.29
CA VAL A 128 3.12 4.49 1.09
C VAL A 128 2.40 3.83 -0.09
N GLY A 129 1.71 2.71 0.12
CA GLY A 129 0.89 2.03 -0.88
C GLY A 129 -0.20 2.93 -1.46
N SER A 130 -0.91 3.66 -0.60
CA SER A 130 -1.96 4.62 -1.02
C SER A 130 -1.40 5.77 -1.86
N LEU A 131 -0.22 6.29 -1.49
CA LEU A 131 0.49 7.30 -2.28
C LEU A 131 0.94 6.73 -3.64
N LEU A 132 1.52 5.53 -3.65
CA LEU A 132 1.93 4.84 -4.89
C LEU A 132 0.74 4.58 -5.80
N LEU A 133 -0.42 4.20 -5.24
CA LEU A 133 -1.64 3.96 -6.00
C LEU A 133 -2.19 5.26 -6.61
N PHE A 134 -2.12 6.38 -5.88
CA PHE A 134 -2.50 7.68 -6.40
C PHE A 134 -1.58 8.11 -7.55
N LEU A 135 -0.26 7.99 -7.40
CA LEU A 135 0.71 8.29 -8.47
C LEU A 135 0.52 7.38 -9.68
N TRP A 136 0.25 6.10 -9.45
CA TRP A 136 -0.09 5.14 -10.49
C TRP A 136 -1.33 5.61 -11.26
N LEU A 137 -2.39 6.03 -10.57
CA LEU A 137 -3.63 6.48 -11.17
C LEU A 137 -3.42 7.72 -12.05
N LEU A 138 -2.61 8.69 -11.60
CA LEU A 138 -2.22 9.85 -12.41
C LEU A 138 -1.46 9.43 -13.67
N THR A 139 -0.52 8.51 -13.52
CA THR A 139 0.31 8.01 -14.63
C THR A 139 -0.54 7.27 -15.64
N ALA A 140 -1.40 6.35 -15.19
CA ALA A 140 -2.31 5.58 -16.03
C ALA A 140 -3.31 6.49 -16.75
N LEU A 141 -3.87 7.46 -16.03
CA LEU A 141 -4.77 8.46 -16.59
C LEU A 141 -4.09 9.23 -17.72
N HIS A 142 -2.89 9.78 -17.48
CA HIS A 142 -2.14 10.50 -18.49
C HIS A 142 -1.79 9.62 -19.70
N ALA A 143 -1.32 8.39 -19.47
CA ALA A 143 -0.96 7.45 -20.54
C ALA A 143 -2.17 7.00 -21.37
N SER A 144 -3.36 6.94 -20.77
CA SER A 144 -4.60 6.53 -21.44
C SER A 144 -5.24 7.64 -22.27
N THR A 145 -5.06 8.91 -21.87
CA THR A 145 -5.73 10.05 -22.52
C THR A 145 -4.82 10.83 -23.46
N VAL A 146 -3.50 10.81 -23.24
CA VAL A 146 -2.54 11.64 -23.98
C VAL A 146 -1.43 10.78 -24.56
N SER A 147 -1.18 10.93 -25.87
CA SER A 147 -0.02 10.33 -26.55
C SER A 147 1.30 10.92 -26.06
N LEU A 148 2.39 10.15 -26.17
CA LEU A 148 3.73 10.55 -25.69
C LEU A 148 4.24 11.88 -26.28
N GLU A 149 3.91 12.19 -27.53
CA GLU A 149 4.35 13.41 -28.24
C GLU A 149 3.82 14.70 -27.59
N PHE A 150 2.52 14.73 -27.29
CA PHE A 150 1.85 15.89 -26.68
C PHE A 150 1.86 15.88 -25.15
N SER A 151 2.60 14.96 -24.52
CA SER A 151 2.53 14.74 -23.08
C SER A 151 2.87 15.97 -22.23
N LEU A 152 3.84 16.79 -22.65
CA LEU A 152 4.22 18.01 -21.93
C LEU A 152 3.18 19.11 -22.07
N GLN A 153 2.77 19.40 -23.30
CA GLN A 153 1.78 20.43 -23.57
C GLN A 153 0.45 20.13 -22.89
N ALA A 154 0.00 18.88 -22.96
CA ALA A 154 -1.22 18.45 -22.26
C ALA A 154 -1.10 18.62 -20.74
N ALA A 155 0.09 18.46 -20.16
CA ALA A 155 0.32 18.71 -18.73
C ALA A 155 0.29 20.21 -18.39
N ASP A 156 0.88 21.06 -19.23
CA ASP A 156 0.83 22.53 -19.08
C ASP A 156 -0.62 23.05 -19.11
N ASP A 157 -1.47 22.41 -19.90
CA ASP A 157 -2.90 22.68 -20.02
C ASP A 157 -3.76 22.00 -18.93
N GLY A 158 -3.15 21.16 -18.08
CA GLY A 158 -3.84 20.45 -16.99
C GLY A 158 -4.71 19.26 -17.41
N PHE A 159 -4.41 18.63 -18.54
CA PHE A 159 -5.07 17.41 -19.02
C PHE A 159 -4.41 16.12 -18.50
N GLY A 160 -5.15 15.01 -18.58
CA GLY A 160 -4.68 13.68 -18.18
C GLY A 160 -4.29 13.64 -16.71
N GLY A 161 -3.08 13.16 -16.39
CA GLY A 161 -2.53 13.14 -15.03
C GLY A 161 -1.62 14.34 -14.68
N GLY A 162 -1.65 15.42 -15.46
CA GLY A 162 -0.81 16.61 -15.25
C GLY A 162 0.68 16.32 -15.38
N HIS A 163 1.52 17.19 -14.80
CA HIS A 163 2.97 17.04 -14.84
C HIS A 163 3.47 15.79 -14.11
N LEU A 164 2.82 15.39 -13.02
CA LEU A 164 3.20 14.17 -12.30
C LEU A 164 2.96 12.93 -13.16
N GLY A 165 1.75 12.79 -13.73
CA GLY A 165 1.43 11.69 -14.62
C GLY A 165 2.28 11.69 -15.90
N SER A 166 2.47 12.87 -16.51
CA SER A 166 3.35 13.06 -17.68
C SER A 166 4.78 12.63 -17.39
N PHE A 167 5.33 13.00 -16.24
CA PHE A 167 6.69 12.64 -15.85
C PHE A 167 6.88 11.13 -15.84
N PHE A 168 6.03 10.39 -15.12
CA PHE A 168 6.15 8.93 -15.06
C PHE A 168 5.86 8.27 -16.40
N HIS A 169 4.78 8.66 -17.09
CA HIS A 169 4.44 8.12 -18.41
C HIS A 169 5.61 8.26 -19.39
N ARG A 170 6.18 9.46 -19.47
CA ARG A 170 7.28 9.76 -20.40
C ARG A 170 8.54 8.98 -20.06
N ASN A 171 8.92 8.91 -18.79
CA ASN A 171 10.10 8.16 -18.39
C ASN A 171 9.91 6.66 -18.68
N LEU A 172 8.77 6.08 -18.30
CA LEU A 172 8.51 4.65 -18.55
C LEU A 172 8.55 4.34 -20.06
N TRP A 173 7.89 5.13 -20.91
CA TRP A 173 7.85 4.87 -22.34
C TRP A 173 9.17 5.15 -23.05
N LYS A 174 9.93 6.17 -22.61
CA LYS A 174 11.25 6.48 -23.20
C LYS A 174 12.30 5.43 -22.82
N LEU A 175 12.27 4.93 -21.57
CA LEU A 175 13.28 3.99 -21.09
C LEU A 175 12.97 2.54 -21.50
N LEU A 176 11.70 2.12 -21.48
CA LEU A 176 11.30 0.72 -21.68
C LEU A 176 10.50 0.48 -22.98
N GLY A 177 10.22 1.53 -23.75
CA GLY A 177 9.30 1.46 -24.88
C GLY A 177 7.84 1.29 -24.44
N ALA A 178 6.92 1.27 -25.40
CA ALA A 178 5.50 1.17 -25.10
C ALA A 178 5.13 -0.16 -24.41
N GLY A 179 5.67 -1.28 -24.90
CA GLY A 179 5.40 -2.60 -24.31
C GLY A 179 5.93 -2.72 -22.88
N GLY A 180 7.20 -2.36 -22.66
CA GLY A 180 7.79 -2.41 -21.32
C GLY A 180 7.14 -1.42 -20.35
N GLY A 181 6.75 -0.23 -20.82
CA GLY A 181 6.00 0.75 -20.04
C GLY A 181 4.67 0.20 -19.50
N VAL A 182 3.90 -0.49 -20.33
CA VAL A 182 2.63 -1.14 -19.92
C VAL A 182 2.89 -2.22 -18.88
N VAL A 183 3.89 -3.08 -19.08
CA VAL A 183 4.24 -4.16 -18.14
C VAL A 183 4.66 -3.57 -16.78
N THR A 184 5.51 -2.54 -16.78
CA THR A 184 5.94 -1.87 -15.53
C THR A 184 4.78 -1.16 -14.84
N LEU A 185 3.88 -0.53 -15.60
CA LEU A 185 2.70 0.11 -15.04
C LEU A 185 1.76 -0.93 -14.39
N LEU A 186 1.62 -2.11 -14.97
CA LEU A 186 0.85 -3.22 -14.38
C LEU A 186 1.51 -3.77 -13.12
N ALA A 187 2.83 -3.97 -13.14
CA ALA A 187 3.58 -4.40 -11.96
C ALA A 187 3.47 -3.38 -10.81
N TRP A 188 3.61 -2.08 -11.11
CA TRP A 188 3.41 -1.00 -10.14
C TRP A 188 1.98 -1.03 -9.57
N PHE A 189 0.95 -1.21 -10.40
CA PHE A 189 -0.43 -1.33 -9.92
C PHE A 189 -0.57 -2.44 -8.86
N ILE A 190 -0.05 -3.63 -9.16
CA ILE A 190 -0.12 -4.79 -8.26
C ILE A 190 0.59 -4.47 -6.93
N ILE A 191 1.80 -3.93 -7.00
CA ILE A 191 2.57 -3.55 -5.80
C ILE A 191 1.79 -2.54 -4.96
N ALA A 192 1.25 -1.48 -5.59
CA ALA A 192 0.49 -0.45 -4.90
C ALA A 192 -0.77 -1.00 -4.22
N VAL A 193 -1.55 -1.84 -4.91
CA VAL A 193 -2.75 -2.48 -4.37
C VAL A 193 -2.40 -3.40 -3.20
N THR A 194 -1.40 -4.27 -3.35
CA THR A 194 -0.99 -5.18 -2.28
C THR A 194 -0.55 -4.42 -1.02
N MET A 195 0.20 -3.32 -1.19
CA MET A 195 0.60 -2.48 -0.05
C MET A 195 -0.56 -1.70 0.57
N THR A 196 -1.50 -1.15 -0.21
CA THR A 196 -2.64 -0.39 0.32
C THR A 196 -3.57 -1.27 1.17
N PHE A 197 -3.86 -2.47 0.68
CA PHE A 197 -4.82 -3.37 1.32
C PHE A 197 -4.18 -4.41 2.24
N ASP A 198 -2.85 -4.47 2.32
CA ASP A 198 -2.11 -5.51 3.06
C ASP A 198 -2.52 -6.94 2.61
N ILE A 199 -2.83 -7.08 1.32
CA ILE A 199 -3.24 -8.36 0.70
C ILE A 199 -1.99 -9.04 0.17
N SER A 200 -1.81 -10.33 0.46
CA SER A 200 -0.68 -11.09 -0.07
C SER A 200 -0.83 -11.30 -1.58
N VAL A 201 0.28 -11.33 -2.31
CA VAL A 201 0.29 -11.59 -3.76
C VAL A 201 -0.38 -12.93 -4.11
N ARG A 202 -0.30 -13.91 -3.19
CA ARG A 202 -0.96 -15.23 -3.34
C ARG A 202 -2.47 -15.11 -3.25
N ASP A 203 -2.99 -14.34 -2.30
CA ASP A 203 -4.44 -14.12 -2.16
C ASP A 203 -5.00 -13.36 -3.36
N LEU A 204 -4.25 -12.36 -3.85
CA LEU A 204 -4.60 -11.62 -5.06
C LEU A 204 -4.63 -12.56 -6.30
N ALA A 205 -3.63 -13.43 -6.44
CA ALA A 205 -3.60 -14.41 -7.54
C ALA A 205 -4.75 -15.41 -7.45
N GLY A 206 -5.09 -15.88 -6.24
CA GLY A 206 -6.25 -16.75 -6.01
C GLY A 206 -7.57 -16.08 -6.39
N PHE A 207 -7.73 -14.79 -6.07
CA PHE A 207 -8.90 -14.01 -6.45
C PHE A 207 -9.07 -13.89 -7.98
N PHE A 208 -7.97 -13.72 -8.72
CA PHE A 208 -8.01 -13.58 -10.19
C PHE A 208 -7.91 -14.90 -10.97
N ALA A 209 -7.53 -16.01 -10.33
CA ALA A 209 -7.45 -17.33 -10.95
C ALA A 209 -8.71 -17.74 -11.78
N PRO A 210 -9.96 -17.56 -11.29
CA PRO A 210 -11.15 -17.89 -12.09
C PRO A 210 -11.33 -16.97 -13.31
N LEU A 211 -10.91 -15.71 -13.22
CA LEU A 211 -10.96 -14.77 -14.34
C LEU A 211 -9.96 -15.18 -15.44
N PHE A 212 -8.74 -15.55 -15.04
CA PHE A 212 -7.73 -16.07 -15.96
C PHE A 212 -8.14 -17.41 -16.59
N ALA A 213 -8.82 -18.29 -15.85
CA ALA A 213 -9.35 -19.53 -16.40
C ALA A 213 -10.42 -19.27 -17.48
N ARG A 214 -11.31 -18.29 -17.26
CA ARG A 214 -12.30 -17.84 -18.25
C ARG A 214 -11.67 -17.18 -19.47
N LEU A 215 -10.65 -16.34 -19.26
CA LEU A 215 -9.90 -15.72 -20.35
C LEU A 215 -9.14 -16.77 -21.17
N ARG A 216 -8.49 -17.73 -20.51
CA ARG A 216 -7.78 -18.84 -21.16
C ARG A 216 -8.72 -19.66 -22.01
N THR A 217 -9.88 -20.06 -21.48
CA THR A 217 -10.86 -20.84 -22.23
C THR A 217 -11.46 -20.07 -23.41
N TRP A 218 -11.59 -18.74 -23.32
CA TRP A 218 -12.02 -17.91 -24.44
C TRP A 218 -10.95 -17.79 -25.53
N ILE A 219 -9.67 -17.64 -25.15
CA ILE A 219 -8.54 -17.60 -26.09
C ILE A 219 -8.37 -18.98 -26.77
N THR A 220 -8.43 -20.08 -26.02
CA THR A 220 -8.31 -21.44 -26.59
C THR A 220 -9.53 -21.86 -27.40
N ARG A 221 -10.70 -21.22 -27.22
CA ARG A 221 -11.85 -21.39 -28.12
C ARG A 221 -11.72 -20.60 -29.42
N ARG A 222 -10.98 -19.49 -29.42
CA ARG A 222 -10.65 -18.72 -30.64
C ARG A 222 -9.46 -19.33 -31.39
N ALA A 223 -8.51 -19.93 -30.68
CA ALA A 223 -7.47 -20.76 -31.26
C ALA A 223 -8.03 -22.19 -31.49
N GLY A 224 -8.78 -22.38 -32.57
CA GLY A 224 -9.28 -23.71 -32.94
C GLY A 224 -8.16 -24.77 -33.02
N PRO A 225 -8.49 -26.07 -32.89
CA PRO A 225 -7.53 -27.16 -33.00
C PRO A 225 -7.01 -27.24 -34.45
N GLY A 226 -5.92 -26.52 -34.75
CA GLY A 226 -5.42 -26.39 -36.12
C GLY A 226 -4.01 -25.82 -36.24
N ALA A 227 -3.19 -25.89 -35.20
CA ALA A 227 -1.78 -25.54 -35.26
C ALA A 227 -0.93 -26.61 -34.57
N ALA A 228 -1.07 -27.86 -35.04
CA ALA A 228 0.00 -28.83 -34.89
C ALA A 228 1.04 -28.50 -35.97
N ALA A 229 2.25 -28.12 -35.54
CA ALA A 229 3.40 -28.01 -36.43
C ALA A 229 3.67 -29.37 -37.09
N PRO A 230 3.89 -29.46 -38.41
CA PRO A 230 4.20 -30.74 -39.03
C PRO A 230 5.62 -31.14 -38.66
N ALA A 231 5.78 -32.39 -38.20
CA ALA A 231 7.07 -33.03 -38.01
C ALA A 231 7.78 -33.22 -39.37
N PRO A 232 9.12 -33.13 -39.44
CA PRO A 232 9.84 -33.29 -40.68
C PRO A 232 10.05 -34.78 -40.98
N GLY A 233 9.49 -35.25 -42.09
CA GLY A 233 9.84 -36.53 -42.69
C GLY A 233 8.64 -37.35 -43.15
N GLU A 234 8.33 -37.28 -44.44
CA GLU A 234 8.43 -38.43 -45.34
C GLU A 234 8.01 -38.00 -46.74
N SER A 235 9.01 -37.92 -47.61
CA SER A 235 8.82 -37.83 -49.05
C SER A 235 8.19 -39.13 -49.55
N ALA A 236 6.91 -39.08 -49.89
CA ALA A 236 6.30 -40.06 -50.79
C ALA A 236 6.21 -39.43 -52.18
N ALA A 237 7.17 -39.80 -53.03
CA ALA A 237 7.06 -39.67 -54.47
C ALA A 237 5.95 -40.60 -54.98
N ASN A 238 5.03 -40.07 -55.80
CA ASN A 238 4.72 -40.53 -57.15
C ASN A 238 3.33 -40.05 -57.64
N GLY A 239 3.33 -39.40 -58.81
CA GLY A 239 2.26 -39.56 -59.81
C GLY A 239 1.24 -38.42 -60.02
N PHE A 240 1.61 -37.39 -60.80
CA PHE A 240 0.95 -36.88 -62.03
C PHE A 240 -0.62 -36.94 -62.13
N ILE A 241 -1.44 -35.97 -62.59
CA ILE A 241 -1.36 -34.63 -63.26
C ILE A 241 -2.75 -33.91 -63.16
N PRO A 242 -2.99 -32.68 -63.68
CA PRO A 242 -3.86 -31.69 -63.06
C PRO A 242 -5.09 -31.26 -63.91
N LEU A 243 -5.81 -30.25 -63.39
CA LEU A 243 -6.81 -29.35 -64.01
C LEU A 243 -8.18 -29.94 -64.36
N THR A 244 -9.22 -29.42 -63.70
CA THR A 244 -10.28 -28.61 -64.35
C THR A 244 -11.15 -27.94 -63.26
N PRO A 245 -11.33 -26.61 -63.25
CA PRO A 245 -12.38 -25.96 -62.49
C PRO A 245 -13.68 -25.93 -63.33
N PRO A 246 -14.82 -26.44 -62.83
CA PRO A 246 -16.10 -26.20 -63.50
C PRO A 246 -16.51 -24.74 -63.33
N GLN A 247 -16.60 -24.06 -64.47
CA GLN A 247 -17.12 -22.71 -64.62
C GLN A 247 -18.55 -22.57 -64.13
N ALA A 248 -18.87 -21.33 -63.78
CA ALA A 248 -20.20 -20.81 -63.53
C ALA A 248 -21.25 -21.33 -64.53
N GLN A 249 -22.42 -21.70 -63.99
CA GLN A 249 -23.65 -21.76 -64.76
C GLN A 249 -24.64 -20.68 -64.30
N PRO A 250 -25.47 -20.20 -65.25
CA PRO A 250 -26.13 -18.91 -65.19
C PRO A 250 -27.60 -19.03 -64.74
N ALA A 251 -28.14 -17.85 -64.39
CA ALA A 251 -29.53 -17.45 -64.61
C ALA A 251 -30.67 -18.35 -64.07
N ILE A 252 -31.17 -17.93 -62.91
CA ILE A 252 -32.58 -17.70 -62.56
C ILE A 252 -33.60 -18.30 -63.55
N LYS A 253 -34.37 -19.29 -63.08
CA LYS A 253 -35.68 -19.65 -63.64
C LYS A 253 -36.79 -19.29 -62.63
N PRO A 254 -37.94 -18.77 -63.08
CA PRO A 254 -38.95 -18.17 -62.21
C PRO A 254 -39.78 -19.18 -61.44
N ALA A 255 -40.30 -18.71 -60.31
CA ALA A 255 -41.15 -19.39 -59.35
C ALA A 255 -42.37 -20.10 -59.98
N GLN A 256 -42.61 -21.33 -59.52
CA GLN A 256 -43.94 -21.92 -59.50
C GLN A 256 -44.45 -21.95 -58.04
N PRO A 257 -45.76 -21.72 -57.79
CA PRO A 257 -46.30 -21.58 -56.45
C PRO A 257 -46.51 -22.96 -55.83
N GLY A 258 -45.66 -23.31 -54.86
CA GLY A 258 -45.81 -24.49 -54.01
C GLY A 258 -46.56 -24.14 -52.72
N VAL A 259 -47.70 -24.81 -52.51
CA VAL A 259 -48.37 -25.17 -51.24
C VAL A 259 -47.73 -24.69 -49.93
N PRO A 260 -48.54 -24.18 -48.96
CA PRO A 260 -48.03 -23.75 -47.66
C PRO A 260 -47.40 -24.93 -46.89
N SER A 261 -46.08 -24.91 -46.75
CA SER A 261 -45.35 -25.76 -45.82
C SER A 261 -45.74 -25.40 -44.40
N MET A 262 -46.46 -26.31 -43.73
CA MET A 262 -46.57 -26.31 -42.28
C MET A 262 -45.16 -26.35 -41.67
N PRO A 263 -44.87 -25.58 -40.60
CA PRO A 263 -43.59 -25.69 -39.93
C PRO A 263 -43.46 -27.10 -39.36
N ALA A 264 -42.55 -27.89 -39.92
CA ALA A 264 -42.10 -29.12 -39.30
C ALA A 264 -41.38 -28.74 -38.00
N THR A 265 -42.08 -28.86 -36.87
CA THR A 265 -41.45 -28.91 -35.56
C THR A 265 -40.42 -30.04 -35.59
N ARG A 266 -39.13 -29.68 -35.53
CA ARG A 266 -38.05 -30.66 -35.34
C ARG A 266 -38.31 -31.37 -34.00
N PRO A 267 -38.48 -32.70 -33.98
CA PRO A 267 -38.56 -33.42 -32.73
C PRO A 267 -37.17 -33.49 -32.09
N GLY A 268 -37.11 -33.24 -30.79
CA GLY A 268 -35.99 -33.62 -29.93
C GLY A 268 -34.96 -32.52 -29.69
N GLU A 269 -35.35 -31.51 -28.91
CA GLU A 269 -34.39 -30.85 -28.02
C GLU A 269 -33.76 -31.96 -27.15
N THR A 270 -32.44 -32.04 -27.13
CA THR A 270 -31.71 -33.04 -26.32
C THR A 270 -32.09 -32.83 -24.86
N VAL A 271 -32.94 -33.70 -24.33
CA VAL A 271 -33.24 -33.78 -22.91
C VAL A 271 -31.90 -34.00 -22.20
N ILE A 272 -31.43 -32.99 -21.48
CA ILE A 272 -30.26 -33.14 -20.62
C ILE A 272 -30.68 -34.14 -19.54
N HIS A 273 -30.29 -35.40 -19.72
CA HIS A 273 -30.45 -36.43 -18.71
C HIS A 273 -29.50 -36.12 -17.56
N TRP A 274 -29.96 -35.27 -16.64
CA TRP A 274 -29.25 -35.01 -15.40
C TRP A 274 -29.18 -36.31 -14.59
N GLN A 275 -27.96 -36.79 -14.38
CA GLN A 275 -27.67 -37.88 -13.46
C GLN A 275 -26.86 -37.31 -12.30
N LEU A 276 -27.25 -37.70 -11.08
CA LEU A 276 -26.58 -37.25 -9.86
C LEU A 276 -25.12 -37.73 -9.89
N PRO A 277 -24.11 -36.83 -9.92
CA PRO A 277 -22.72 -37.24 -9.90
C PRO A 277 -22.39 -37.95 -8.59
N ALA A 278 -21.47 -38.92 -8.64
CA ALA A 278 -21.07 -39.65 -7.45
C ALA A 278 -20.36 -38.69 -6.47
N VAL A 279 -20.59 -38.89 -5.17
CA VAL A 279 -20.04 -38.02 -4.12
C VAL A 279 -18.50 -37.96 -4.16
N THR A 280 -17.86 -39.06 -4.57
CA THR A 280 -16.41 -39.17 -4.75
C THR A 280 -15.87 -38.28 -5.87
N ASP A 281 -16.70 -37.93 -6.86
CA ASP A 281 -16.31 -37.05 -7.96
C ASP A 281 -16.50 -35.57 -7.61
N ILE A 282 -17.16 -35.29 -6.47
CA ILE A 282 -17.50 -33.94 -6.00
C ILE A 282 -16.66 -33.56 -4.78
N LEU A 283 -16.31 -34.51 -3.91
CA LEU A 283 -15.66 -34.26 -2.64
C LEU A 283 -14.31 -34.97 -2.55
N ASP A 284 -13.30 -34.23 -2.09
CA ASP A 284 -12.01 -34.78 -1.71
C ASP A 284 -12.08 -35.47 -0.33
N GLU A 285 -11.31 -36.54 -0.14
CA GLU A 285 -11.20 -37.20 1.16
C GLU A 285 -10.55 -36.27 2.20
N GLY A 286 -11.17 -36.17 3.37
CA GLY A 286 -10.66 -35.36 4.47
C GLY A 286 -9.45 -36.01 5.15
N ALA A 287 -8.35 -35.27 5.28
CA ALA A 287 -7.20 -35.71 6.06
C ALA A 287 -7.47 -35.53 7.57
N ALA A 288 -7.37 -36.61 8.35
CA ALA A 288 -7.42 -36.51 9.80
C ALA A 288 -6.09 -35.94 10.34
N PRO A 289 -6.12 -34.88 11.18
CA PRO A 289 -4.89 -34.33 11.76
C PRO A 289 -4.21 -35.36 12.68
N SER A 290 -2.91 -35.54 12.52
CA SER A 290 -2.10 -36.38 13.41
C SER A 290 -2.01 -35.77 14.81
N ILE A 291 -2.40 -36.53 15.83
CA ILE A 291 -2.40 -36.08 17.23
C ILE A 291 -0.98 -36.22 17.81
N ASN A 292 -0.45 -35.15 18.39
CA ASN A 292 0.81 -35.17 19.13
C ASN A 292 0.55 -34.81 20.61
N GLU A 293 0.39 -35.82 21.45
CA GLU A 293 0.08 -35.66 22.88
C GLU A 293 1.23 -34.96 23.62
N ASP A 294 2.48 -35.27 23.26
CA ASP A 294 3.67 -34.64 23.86
C ASP A 294 3.68 -33.12 23.61
N PHE A 295 3.25 -32.69 22.43
CA PHE A 295 3.16 -31.27 22.10
C PHE A 295 2.10 -30.56 22.96
N ILE A 296 0.96 -31.19 23.19
CA ILE A 296 -0.12 -30.65 24.01
C ILE A 296 0.33 -30.50 25.47
N GLN A 297 0.98 -31.53 26.02
CA GLN A 297 1.51 -31.49 27.39
C GLN A 297 2.61 -30.43 27.56
N LYS A 298 3.49 -30.27 26.57
CA LYS A 298 4.49 -29.18 26.58
C LYS A 298 3.85 -27.80 26.62
N ARG A 299 2.76 -27.59 25.87
CA ARG A 299 2.01 -26.32 25.91
C ARG A 299 1.34 -26.08 27.26
N ALA A 300 0.78 -27.11 27.88
CA ALA A 300 0.20 -26.99 29.22
C ALA A 300 1.24 -26.50 30.24
N ARG A 301 2.43 -27.11 30.26
CA ARG A 301 3.54 -26.68 31.15
C ARG A 301 3.97 -25.24 30.87
N LEU A 302 4.05 -24.86 29.59
CA LEU A 302 4.43 -23.50 29.19
C LEU A 302 3.42 -22.46 29.69
N ILE A 303 2.12 -22.77 29.64
CA ILE A 303 1.06 -21.90 30.20
C ILE A 303 1.29 -21.67 31.69
N GLU A 304 1.50 -22.74 32.47
CA GLU A 304 1.73 -22.66 33.91
C GLU A 304 2.97 -21.84 34.26
N GLU A 305 4.09 -22.09 33.57
CA GLU A 305 5.36 -21.39 33.75
C GLU A 305 5.23 -19.89 33.41
N THR A 306 4.57 -19.58 32.29
CA THR A 306 4.35 -18.20 31.86
C THR A 306 3.48 -17.47 32.88
N LEU A 307 2.35 -18.05 33.29
CA LEU A 307 1.46 -17.47 34.30
C LEU A 307 2.17 -17.25 35.64
N ALA A 308 3.03 -18.18 36.05
CA ALA A 308 3.87 -18.02 37.24
C ALA A 308 4.85 -16.85 37.11
N SER A 309 5.51 -16.69 35.96
CA SER A 309 6.45 -15.58 35.71
C SER A 309 5.80 -14.20 35.79
N PHE A 310 4.52 -14.09 35.42
CA PHE A 310 3.73 -12.85 35.52
C PHE A 310 3.03 -12.67 36.88
N SER A 311 3.51 -13.39 37.92
CA SER A 311 2.97 -13.34 39.28
C SER A 311 1.48 -13.68 39.35
N ALA A 312 1.00 -14.55 38.46
CA ALA A 312 -0.37 -15.03 38.38
C ALA A 312 -0.40 -16.57 38.34
N PRO A 313 0.18 -17.26 39.35
CA PRO A 313 0.30 -18.72 39.34
C PRO A 313 -1.05 -19.39 39.15
N ALA A 314 -1.10 -20.37 38.26
CA ALA A 314 -2.28 -21.14 37.93
C ALA A 314 -1.86 -22.54 37.47
N GLN A 315 -2.79 -23.50 37.53
CA GLN A 315 -2.56 -24.89 37.14
C GLN A 315 -3.52 -25.29 36.03
N VAL A 316 -3.05 -26.06 35.05
CA VAL A 316 -3.90 -26.63 34.00
C VAL A 316 -4.54 -27.90 34.54
N VAL A 317 -5.87 -27.90 34.65
CA VAL A 317 -6.66 -29.02 35.21
C VAL A 317 -7.33 -29.87 34.13
N GLU A 318 -7.62 -29.28 32.97
CA GLU A 318 -8.34 -29.95 31.88
C GLU A 318 -7.77 -29.53 30.53
N ILE A 319 -7.76 -30.46 29.57
CA ILE A 319 -7.37 -30.19 28.19
C ILE A 319 -8.43 -30.77 27.26
N SER A 320 -9.14 -29.89 26.56
CA SER A 320 -10.21 -30.22 25.61
C SER A 320 -9.77 -29.84 24.19
N ARG A 321 -9.49 -30.85 23.36
CA ARG A 321 -9.00 -30.66 21.98
C ARG A 321 -10.14 -30.63 20.96
N GLY A 322 -10.08 -29.69 20.03
CA GLY A 322 -10.97 -29.59 18.88
C GLY A 322 -10.22 -29.61 17.54
N PRO A 323 -10.94 -29.60 16.40
CA PRO A 323 -10.33 -29.67 15.07
C PRO A 323 -9.41 -28.47 14.75
N THR A 324 -9.72 -27.31 15.30
CA THR A 324 -9.03 -26.04 15.00
C THR A 324 -8.32 -25.45 16.23
N ILE A 325 -8.82 -25.73 17.44
CA ILE A 325 -8.36 -25.11 18.69
C ILE A 325 -8.24 -26.15 19.80
N THR A 326 -7.35 -25.89 20.75
CA THR A 326 -7.25 -26.65 22.00
C THR A 326 -7.59 -25.73 23.16
N GLN A 327 -8.55 -26.13 23.97
CA GLN A 327 -8.96 -25.45 25.19
C GLN A 327 -8.19 -26.02 26.38
N PHE A 328 -7.61 -25.13 27.18
CA PHE A 328 -6.94 -25.47 28.43
C PHE A 328 -7.76 -24.90 29.59
N GLY A 329 -8.26 -25.76 30.47
CA GLY A 329 -8.90 -25.38 31.72
C GLY A 329 -7.84 -24.99 32.73
N VAL A 330 -7.88 -23.75 33.22
CA VAL A 330 -6.84 -23.18 34.09
C VAL A 330 -7.46 -22.78 35.42
N GLU A 331 -6.97 -23.35 36.52
CA GLU A 331 -7.37 -23.02 37.88
C GLU A 331 -6.39 -22.02 38.51
N PRO A 332 -6.84 -20.83 38.94
CA PRO A 332 -5.97 -19.84 39.59
C PRO A 332 -5.53 -20.30 40.99
N LEU A 333 -4.21 -20.29 41.23
CA LEU A 333 -3.64 -20.64 42.53
C LEU A 333 -3.67 -19.47 43.52
N PHE A 334 -3.18 -19.71 44.74
CA PHE A 334 -3.07 -18.72 45.80
C PHE A 334 -1.68 -18.07 45.80
N VAL A 335 -1.64 -16.75 46.01
CA VAL A 335 -0.41 -15.97 46.18
C VAL A 335 -0.32 -15.51 47.63
N GLU A 336 0.85 -15.67 48.24
CA GLU A 336 1.15 -15.17 49.58
C GLU A 336 1.47 -13.67 49.50
N THR A 337 0.64 -12.85 50.13
CA THR A 337 0.84 -11.40 50.26
C THR A 337 1.13 -11.09 51.73
N ARG A 338 1.72 -9.91 52.01
CA ARG A 338 1.97 -9.42 53.38
C ARG A 338 0.74 -9.49 54.31
N ASN A 339 -0.46 -9.51 53.74
CA ASN A 339 -1.74 -9.51 54.44
C ASN A 339 -2.44 -10.90 54.45
N GLY A 340 -1.79 -11.97 53.97
CA GLY A 340 -2.32 -13.33 53.93
C GLY A 340 -2.32 -13.98 52.53
N ARG A 341 -2.96 -15.16 52.41
CA ARG A 341 -3.12 -15.91 51.15
C ARG A 341 -4.33 -15.41 50.36
N THR A 342 -4.11 -14.93 49.14
CA THR A 342 -5.18 -14.44 48.25
C THR A 342 -5.16 -15.21 46.94
N ARG A 343 -6.33 -15.65 46.45
CA ARG A 343 -6.44 -16.31 45.14
C ARG A 343 -6.17 -15.31 44.02
N VAL A 344 -5.45 -15.72 42.98
CA VAL A 344 -5.22 -14.89 41.79
C VAL A 344 -6.55 -14.48 41.18
N ARG A 345 -6.70 -13.18 40.89
CA ARG A 345 -7.92 -12.66 40.26
C ARG A 345 -8.01 -13.10 38.80
N VAL A 346 -9.19 -13.54 38.39
CA VAL A 346 -9.47 -13.94 36.99
C VAL A 346 -9.18 -12.79 36.01
N SER A 347 -9.47 -11.54 36.40
CA SER A 347 -9.15 -10.36 35.57
C SER A 347 -7.66 -10.19 35.30
N LYS A 348 -6.79 -10.62 36.23
CA LYS A 348 -5.34 -10.56 36.07
C LYS A 348 -4.85 -11.56 35.03
N ILE A 349 -5.43 -12.76 35.03
CA ILE A 349 -5.14 -13.78 34.01
C ILE A 349 -5.68 -13.32 32.65
N ALA A 350 -6.90 -12.76 32.63
CA ALA A 350 -7.52 -12.22 31.43
C ALA A 350 -6.68 -11.13 30.74
N SER A 351 -6.03 -10.26 31.53
CA SER A 351 -5.16 -9.22 30.98
C SER A 351 -3.84 -9.73 30.39
N LEU A 352 -3.43 -10.97 30.71
CA LEU A 352 -2.19 -11.58 30.23
C LEU A 352 -2.39 -12.36 28.90
N ALA A 353 -3.53 -12.19 28.23
CA ALA A 353 -3.85 -12.92 27.00
C ALA A 353 -2.79 -12.74 25.90
N ASP A 354 -2.33 -11.51 25.69
CA ASP A 354 -1.35 -11.17 24.65
C ASP A 354 0.04 -11.71 25.01
N ASP A 355 0.43 -11.63 26.29
CA ASP A 355 1.70 -12.16 26.78
C ASP A 355 1.74 -13.69 26.70
N LEU A 356 0.63 -14.36 27.00
CA LEU A 356 0.49 -15.80 26.79
C LEU A 356 0.54 -16.18 25.32
N ALA A 357 -0.06 -15.36 24.44
CA ALA A 357 -0.02 -15.61 23.00
C ALA A 357 1.42 -15.52 22.48
N LEU A 358 2.18 -14.55 22.96
CA LEU A 358 3.60 -14.40 22.66
C LEU A 358 4.41 -15.62 23.14
N ALA A 359 4.24 -16.02 24.41
CA ALA A 359 4.98 -17.14 24.99
C ALA A 359 4.69 -18.48 24.31
N LEU A 360 3.43 -18.73 23.93
CA LEU A 360 3.01 -19.93 23.22
C LEU A 360 3.29 -19.91 21.72
N SER A 361 3.83 -18.79 21.19
CA SER A 361 3.95 -18.56 19.75
C SER A 361 2.61 -18.77 19.03
N ALA A 362 1.52 -18.33 19.65
CA ALA A 362 0.16 -18.42 19.13
C ALA A 362 -0.24 -17.08 18.51
N GLN A 363 -1.01 -17.11 17.42
CA GLN A 363 -1.48 -15.88 16.77
C GLN A 363 -2.43 -15.07 17.66
N ARG A 364 -3.27 -15.75 18.44
CA ARG A 364 -4.23 -15.14 19.37
C ARG A 364 -4.66 -16.17 20.42
N ILE A 365 -4.90 -15.71 21.65
CA ILE A 365 -5.54 -16.50 22.70
C ILE A 365 -6.87 -15.86 23.06
N ARG A 366 -7.91 -16.69 23.22
CA ARG A 366 -9.22 -16.27 23.72
C ARG A 366 -9.40 -16.80 25.13
N ILE A 367 -9.61 -15.90 26.09
CA ILE A 367 -9.89 -16.26 27.48
C ILE A 367 -11.40 -16.30 27.68
N GLN A 368 -11.91 -17.44 28.16
CA GLN A 368 -13.31 -17.59 28.57
C GLN A 368 -13.37 -17.54 30.09
N ALA A 369 -14.09 -16.56 30.62
CA ALA A 369 -14.25 -16.35 32.05
C ALA A 369 -15.58 -15.64 32.35
N PRO A 370 -16.33 -16.02 33.40
CA PRO A 370 -16.26 -17.27 34.17
C PRO A 370 -16.87 -18.46 33.39
N VAL A 371 -16.51 -19.69 33.75
CA VAL A 371 -16.98 -20.94 33.12
C VAL A 371 -17.62 -21.84 34.16
#